data_AF-A0A7S2EDB5-F1
#
_entry.id   AF-A0A7S2EDB5-F1
#
_cell.length_a   1.000
_cell.length_b   1.000
_cell.length_c   1.000
_cell.angle_alpha   90.00
_cell.angle_beta   90.00
_cell.angle_gamma   90.00
#
_symmetry.space_group_name_H-M   'P 1'
#
loop_
_entity.id
_entity.type
_entity.pdbx_description
1 polymer ?
#
loop_
_entity_poly.entity_id
_entity_poly.type
_entity_poly.pdbx_seq_one_letter_code
_entity_poly.pdbx_strand_id
1 'polypeptide(L)'
;SDSMTLPNLTKEAVHSADDISNLLQRGSAKRATATSLNEHCSRSHMVIDVSVSSSTGNQQNDAHLYLVDLAGSNQDQSLAVTKKELKEAQYINESLSALGNVIEAVRKSSPVPFCDSKLTHLLKDCFGGNSRTMMVVNVSPGNNSVNETLRTLHFATRVRQIQYDSFQHIKDTKERLKTRGVNMESSNGVKVNFNKVVA
;
A
#
# COMPACT_ATOMS: atom_id res chain seq x y z
N SER A 1 0.21 19.76 6.87
CA SER A 1 0.05 18.32 6.60
C SER A 1 -1.29 18.15 5.90
N ASP A 2 -1.31 18.31 4.58
CA ASP A 2 -2.52 18.07 3.79
C ASP A 2 -2.80 16.56 3.78
N SER A 3 -3.72 16.11 4.62
CA SER A 3 -4.27 14.76 4.48
C SER A 3 -5.09 14.74 3.18
N MET A 4 -4.59 14.06 2.15
CA MET A 4 -5.27 13.87 0.88
C MET A 4 -6.65 13.22 1.13
N THR A 5 -7.72 13.97 0.90
CA THR A 5 -9.09 13.43 0.91
C THR A 5 -9.38 12.92 -0.51
N LEU A 6 -9.14 11.64 -0.79
CA LEU A 6 -9.69 11.06 -2.03
C LEU A 6 -11.23 11.04 -1.92
N PRO A 7 -11.95 11.59 -2.90
CA PRO A 7 -13.41 11.51 -2.89
C PRO A 7 -13.85 10.04 -2.92
N ASN A 8 -14.89 9.71 -2.15
CA ASN A 8 -15.48 8.36 -2.03
C ASN A 8 -14.67 7.32 -1.23
N LEU A 9 -13.69 7.76 -0.43
CA LEU A 9 -13.11 6.93 0.65
C LEU A 9 -14.20 6.54 1.65
N THR A 10 -14.36 5.24 1.91
CA THR A 10 -15.18 4.77 3.04
C THR A 10 -14.31 4.74 4.28
N LYS A 11 -14.80 5.35 5.38
CA LYS A 11 -14.19 5.29 6.70
C LYS A 11 -15.15 4.59 7.65
N GLU A 12 -14.68 3.56 8.35
CA GLU A 12 -15.42 2.81 9.36
C GLU A 12 -14.53 2.70 10.59
N ALA A 13 -15.09 2.74 11.80
CA ALA A 13 -14.31 2.49 13.01
C ALA A 13 -14.09 0.98 13.18
N VAL A 14 -12.94 0.58 13.73
CA VAL A 14 -12.77 -0.79 14.22
C VAL A 14 -12.19 -0.84 15.62
N HIS A 15 -12.43 -1.97 16.28
CA HIS A 15 -12.08 -2.19 17.67
C HIS A 15 -11.28 -3.49 17.89
N SER A 16 -11.12 -4.31 16.87
CA SER A 16 -10.42 -5.60 16.94
C SER A 16 -9.69 -5.96 15.64
N ALA A 17 -8.79 -6.94 15.73
CA ALA A 17 -8.19 -7.54 14.54
C ALA A 17 -9.23 -8.25 13.66
N ASP A 18 -10.28 -8.81 14.25
CA ASP A 18 -11.37 -9.47 13.52
C ASP A 18 -12.13 -8.47 12.65
N ASP A 19 -12.35 -7.24 13.12
CA ASP A 19 -12.95 -6.19 12.30
C ASP A 19 -12.09 -5.84 11.08
N ILE A 20 -10.75 -5.85 11.23
CA ILE A 20 -9.81 -5.64 10.12
C ILE A 20 -9.91 -6.81 9.13
N SER A 21 -9.96 -8.04 9.63
CA SER A 21 -10.16 -9.24 8.81
C SER A 21 -11.48 -9.18 8.04
N ASN A 22 -12.56 -8.75 8.69
CA ASN A 22 -13.87 -8.55 8.08
C ASN A 22 -13.86 -7.43 7.03
N LEU A 23 -13.11 -6.35 7.25
CA LEU A 23 -12.88 -5.30 6.25
C LEU A 23 -12.14 -5.83 5.03
N LEU A 24 -11.07 -6.60 5.24
CA LEU A 24 -10.33 -7.27 4.16
C LEU A 24 -11.24 -8.19 3.34
N GLN A 25 -12.01 -9.03 4.00
CA GLN A 25 -12.96 -9.93 3.33
C GLN A 25 -14.03 -9.16 2.55
N ARG A 26 -14.63 -8.11 3.13
CA ARG A 26 -15.60 -7.27 2.42
C ARG A 26 -14.97 -6.52 1.25
N GLY A 27 -13.74 -6.03 1.39
CA GLY A 27 -12.97 -5.39 0.32
C GLY A 27 -12.73 -6.36 -0.84
N SER A 28 -12.23 -7.55 -0.52
CA SER A 28 -12.03 -8.64 -1.49
C SER A 28 -13.34 -9.09 -2.14
N ALA A 29 -14.43 -9.20 -1.38
CA ALA A 29 -15.73 -9.57 -1.92
C ALA A 29 -16.27 -8.49 -2.86
N LYS A 30 -16.17 -7.20 -2.51
CA LYS A 30 -16.58 -6.10 -3.39
C LYS A 30 -15.75 -6.06 -4.67
N ARG A 31 -14.45 -6.39 -4.58
CA ARG A 31 -13.55 -6.58 -5.72
C ARG A 31 -14.01 -7.72 -6.62
N ALA A 32 -14.49 -8.82 -6.04
CA ALA A 32 -15.00 -9.98 -6.77
C ALA A 32 -16.43 -9.80 -7.35
N THR A 33 -17.32 -9.07 -6.68
CA THR A 33 -18.74 -8.94 -7.06
C THR A 33 -19.01 -7.91 -8.17
N ALA A 34 -18.00 -7.17 -8.63
CA ALA A 34 -18.19 -6.18 -9.68
C ALA A 34 -18.56 -6.79 -11.06
N THR A 35 -18.21 -8.05 -11.35
CA THR A 35 -18.79 -8.89 -12.44
C THR A 35 -18.34 -10.35 -12.34
N SER A 36 -19.01 -11.27 -13.05
CA SER A 36 -18.89 -12.73 -12.98
C SER A 36 -17.47 -13.32 -13.06
N LEU A 37 -17.21 -14.28 -12.15
CA LEU A 37 -16.18 -15.33 -12.16
C LEU A 37 -14.70 -14.86 -12.14
N ASN A 38 -14.07 -14.97 -10.96
CA ASN A 38 -12.64 -15.22 -10.62
C ASN A 38 -11.47 -14.56 -11.39
N GLU A 39 -11.63 -14.01 -12.59
CA GLU A 39 -10.52 -13.49 -13.42
C GLU A 39 -10.24 -12.00 -13.18
N HIS A 40 -11.16 -11.24 -12.58
CA HIS A 40 -11.00 -9.80 -12.37
C HIS A 40 -10.47 -9.36 -11.00
N CYS A 41 -10.26 -10.28 -10.06
CA CYS A 41 -9.41 -9.99 -8.88
C CYS A 41 -7.96 -9.66 -9.28
N SER A 42 -7.62 -9.69 -10.57
CA SER A 42 -6.35 -9.23 -11.11
C SER A 42 -6.39 -7.78 -11.63
N ARG A 43 -7.56 -7.12 -11.69
CA ARG A 43 -7.76 -5.89 -12.47
C ARG A 43 -8.10 -4.62 -11.68
N SER A 44 -7.84 -4.62 -10.38
CA SER A 44 -8.04 -3.45 -9.52
C SER A 44 -7.03 -3.50 -8.37
N HIS A 45 -6.65 -2.34 -7.86
CA HIS A 45 -5.80 -2.25 -6.66
C HIS A 45 -6.69 -2.08 -5.43
N MET A 46 -6.38 -2.81 -4.37
CA MET A 46 -7.02 -2.63 -3.07
C MET A 46 -6.01 -2.04 -2.09
N VAL A 47 -6.31 -0.89 -1.52
CA VAL A 47 -5.54 -0.31 -0.40
C VAL A 47 -6.45 -0.16 0.80
N ILE A 48 -6.00 -0.73 1.91
CA ILE A 48 -6.58 -0.52 3.24
C ILE A 48 -5.54 0.22 4.06
N ASP A 49 -5.88 1.40 4.54
CA ASP A 49 -5.08 2.14 5.50
C ASP A 49 -5.77 2.07 6.86
N VAL A 50 -5.03 1.55 7.83
CA VAL A 50 -5.40 1.39 9.23
C VAL A 50 -4.61 2.43 10.03
N SER A 51 -5.27 3.52 10.40
CA SER A 51 -4.67 4.57 11.21
C SER A 51 -4.89 4.29 12.69
N VAL A 52 -3.84 4.22 13.48
CA VAL A 52 -3.85 3.97 14.93
C VAL A 52 -3.39 5.23 15.65
N SER A 53 -4.24 5.75 16.52
CA SER A 53 -3.93 6.90 17.38
C SER A 53 -3.82 6.46 18.83
N SER A 54 -2.75 6.87 19.50
CA SER A 54 -2.53 6.64 20.93
C SER A 54 -2.02 7.90 21.61
N SER A 55 -2.43 8.13 22.85
CA SER A 55 -1.94 9.22 23.68
C SER A 55 -1.19 8.69 24.89
N THR A 56 -0.05 9.30 25.20
CA THR A 56 0.72 9.00 26.42
C THR A 56 1.10 10.32 27.08
N GLY A 57 0.39 10.68 28.16
CA GLY A 57 0.44 12.02 28.73
C GLY A 57 -0.01 13.08 27.72
N ASN A 58 0.83 14.09 27.47
CA ASN A 58 0.57 15.15 26.48
C ASN A 58 1.08 14.80 25.06
N GLN A 59 1.60 13.59 24.84
CA GLN A 59 2.09 13.18 23.53
C GLN A 59 1.02 12.38 22.79
N GLN A 60 0.68 12.82 21.58
CA GLN A 60 -0.13 12.08 20.62
C GLN A 60 0.82 11.34 19.67
N ASN A 61 0.64 10.03 19.53
CA ASN A 61 1.35 9.19 18.58
C ASN A 61 0.34 8.61 17.59
N ASP A 62 0.51 8.97 16.32
CA ASP A 62 -0.28 8.45 15.23
C ASP A 62 0.59 7.55 14.35
N ALA A 63 0.06 6.40 13.97
CA ALA A 63 0.73 5.42 13.13
C ALA A 63 -0.24 4.92 12.05
N HIS A 64 0.28 4.58 10.89
CA HIS A 64 -0.50 4.03 9.79
C HIS A 64 0.04 2.66 9.39
N LEU A 65 -0.87 1.71 9.20
CA LEU A 65 -0.59 0.41 8.58
C LEU A 65 -1.32 0.37 7.24
N TYR A 66 -0.55 0.25 6.17
CA TYR A 66 -1.06 0.09 4.82
C TYR A 66 -1.03 -1.39 4.43
N LEU A 67 -2.19 -1.95 4.09
CA LEU A 67 -2.34 -3.27 3.47
C LEU A 67 -2.74 -3.06 2.01
N VAL A 68 -1.85 -3.44 1.10
CA VAL A 68 -1.98 -3.15 -0.33
C VAL A 68 -1.96 -4.45 -1.10
N ASP A 69 -3.02 -4.70 -1.87
CA ASP A 69 -3.10 -5.78 -2.84
C ASP A 69 -3.15 -5.18 -4.25
N LEU A 70 -2.09 -5.43 -5.02
CA LEU A 70 -1.91 -4.85 -6.35
C LEU A 70 -2.57 -5.71 -7.43
N ALA A 71 -3.07 -5.06 -8.46
CA ALA A 71 -3.48 -5.70 -9.70
C ALA A 71 -2.31 -6.44 -10.38
N GLY A 72 -2.64 -7.39 -11.25
CA GLY A 72 -1.66 -8.15 -12.01
C GLY A 72 -0.84 -7.25 -12.93
N SER A 73 0.47 -7.50 -12.99
CA SER A 73 1.41 -6.65 -13.73
C SER A 73 1.43 -6.86 -15.25
N ASN A 74 0.75 -7.89 -15.75
CA ASN A 74 0.76 -8.26 -17.17
C ASN A 74 -0.67 -8.37 -17.69
N GLN A 75 -1.38 -7.24 -17.74
CA GLN A 75 -2.61 -7.23 -18.49
C GLN A 75 -2.29 -6.96 -19.96
N ASP A 76 -2.22 -8.03 -20.73
CA ASP A 76 -2.05 -7.96 -22.17
C ASP A 76 -3.28 -7.27 -22.78
N GLN A 77 -3.06 -6.06 -23.30
CA GLN A 77 -4.09 -5.25 -23.94
C GLN A 77 -4.70 -5.95 -25.16
N SER A 78 -3.98 -6.91 -25.78
CA SER A 78 -4.47 -7.69 -26.92
C SER A 78 -5.57 -8.69 -26.54
N LEU A 79 -5.68 -9.06 -25.26
CA LEU A 79 -6.74 -9.92 -24.74
C LEU A 79 -8.03 -9.16 -24.41
N ALA A 80 -8.02 -7.82 -24.50
CA ALA A 80 -9.21 -7.02 -24.23
C ALA A 80 -10.23 -7.15 -25.37
N VAL A 81 -11.42 -7.68 -25.04
CA VAL A 81 -12.49 -7.91 -26.02
C VAL A 81 -13.34 -6.66 -26.21
N THR A 82 -13.40 -5.79 -25.19
CA THR A 82 -14.17 -4.55 -25.19
C THR A 82 -13.31 -3.30 -24.96
N LYS A 83 -13.79 -2.15 -25.43
CA LYS A 83 -13.17 -0.84 -25.15
C LYS A 83 -13.08 -0.53 -23.64
N LYS A 84 -14.01 -1.06 -22.84
CA LYS A 84 -14.01 -0.89 -21.38
C LYS A 84 -12.87 -1.66 -20.74
N GLU A 85 -12.70 -2.93 -21.11
CA GLU A 85 -11.60 -3.78 -20.62
C GLU A 85 -10.23 -3.26 -21.07
N LEU A 86 -10.14 -2.72 -22.29
CA LEU A 86 -8.90 -2.10 -22.77
C LEU A 86 -8.52 -0.89 -21.93
N LYS A 87 -9.48 -0.01 -21.61
CA LYS A 87 -9.25 1.14 -20.73
C LYS A 87 -8.86 0.71 -19.32
N GLU A 88 -9.51 -0.31 -18.78
CA GLU A 88 -9.17 -0.89 -17.48
C GLU A 88 -7.72 -1.40 -17.47
N ALA A 89 -7.33 -2.19 -18.47
CA ALA A 89 -5.96 -2.67 -18.65
C ALA A 89 -4.93 -1.52 -18.72
N GLN A 90 -5.29 -0.43 -19.40
CA GLN A 90 -4.44 0.75 -19.51
C GLN A 90 -4.23 1.41 -18.15
N TYR A 91 -5.29 1.63 -17.36
CA TYR A 91 -5.19 2.26 -16.03
C TYR A 91 -4.39 1.41 -15.02
N ILE A 92 -4.50 0.08 -15.09
CA ILE A 92 -3.69 -0.82 -14.25
C ILE A 92 -2.22 -0.71 -14.61
N ASN A 93 -1.90 -0.80 -15.90
CA ASN A 93 -0.52 -0.69 -16.36
C ASN A 93 0.08 0.69 -16.09
N GLU A 94 -0.73 1.76 -16.20
CA GLU A 94 -0.33 3.13 -15.89
C GLU A 94 0.05 3.27 -14.40
N SER A 95 -0.82 2.81 -13.50
CA SER A 95 -0.56 2.90 -12.04
C SER A 95 0.64 2.04 -11.59
N LEU A 96 0.83 0.85 -12.18
CA LEU A 96 2.02 0.02 -11.90
C LEU A 96 3.30 0.59 -12.51
N SER A 97 3.21 1.23 -13.67
CA SER A 97 4.34 1.94 -14.30
C SER A 97 4.76 3.15 -13.45
N ALA A 98 3.79 3.94 -12.99
CA ALA A 98 4.03 5.05 -12.06
C ALA A 98 4.72 4.56 -10.77
N LEU A 99 4.27 3.42 -10.21
CA LEU A 99 4.93 2.81 -9.06
C LEU A 99 6.38 2.43 -9.36
N GLY A 100 6.64 1.85 -10.53
CA GLY A 100 8.00 1.55 -11.00
C GLY A 100 8.88 2.79 -11.12
N ASN A 101 8.32 3.92 -11.59
CA ASN A 101 9.02 5.19 -11.69
C ASN A 101 9.34 5.78 -10.30
N VAL A 102 8.39 5.69 -9.36
CA VAL A 102 8.59 6.09 -7.96
C VAL A 102 9.76 5.31 -7.33
N ILE A 103 9.75 3.98 -7.46
CA ILE A 103 10.83 3.12 -6.93
C ILE A 103 12.18 3.49 -7.52
N GLU A 104 12.23 3.70 -8.84
CA GLU A 104 13.47 4.05 -9.54
C GLU A 104 13.99 5.44 -9.12
N ALA A 105 13.09 6.41 -8.94
CA ALA A 105 13.45 7.75 -8.47
C ALA A 105 13.96 7.73 -7.03
N VAL A 106 13.30 6.99 -6.14
CA VAL A 106 13.74 6.80 -4.74
C VAL A 106 15.12 6.16 -4.71
N ARG A 107 15.34 5.10 -5.49
CA ARG A 107 16.64 4.39 -5.58
C ARG A 107 17.77 5.29 -6.08
N LYS A 108 17.46 6.25 -6.96
CA LYS A 108 18.42 7.22 -7.53
C LYS A 108 18.55 8.51 -6.70
N SER A 109 17.82 8.63 -5.60
CA SER A 109 17.73 9.88 -4.82
C SER A 109 17.34 11.09 -5.68
N SER A 110 16.46 10.89 -6.67
CA SER A 110 15.95 11.95 -7.56
C SER A 110 14.54 12.40 -7.14
N PRO A 111 14.01 13.51 -7.69
CA PRO A 111 12.63 13.93 -7.43
C PRO A 111 11.63 12.80 -7.71
N VAL A 112 10.80 12.49 -6.72
CA VAL A 112 9.91 11.31 -6.75
C VAL A 112 8.51 11.71 -7.24
N PRO A 113 8.00 11.12 -8.34
CA PRO A 113 6.76 11.54 -8.98
C PRO A 113 5.52 10.86 -8.35
N PHE A 114 5.25 11.13 -7.07
CA PHE A 114 4.11 10.51 -6.37
C PHE A 114 2.74 10.87 -6.97
N CYS A 115 2.64 11.96 -7.72
CA CYS A 115 1.39 12.45 -8.31
C CYS A 115 1.00 11.77 -9.62
N ASP A 116 1.84 10.92 -10.20
CA ASP A 116 1.60 10.29 -11.51
C ASP A 116 0.44 9.28 -11.49
N SER A 117 0.05 8.80 -10.31
CA SER A 117 -1.16 7.99 -10.14
C SER A 117 -1.75 8.16 -8.75
N LYS A 118 -3.04 7.83 -8.59
CA LYS A 118 -3.68 7.78 -7.26
C LYS A 118 -2.98 6.79 -6.32
N LEU A 119 -2.55 5.64 -6.86
CA LEU A 119 -1.83 4.61 -6.12
C LEU A 119 -0.52 5.15 -5.55
N THR A 120 0.32 5.76 -6.38
CA THR A 120 1.60 6.34 -5.93
C THR A 120 1.41 7.47 -4.94
N HIS A 121 0.34 8.25 -5.07
CA HIS A 121 0.04 9.32 -4.12
C HIS A 121 -0.28 8.75 -2.73
N LEU A 122 -1.09 7.69 -2.68
CA LEU A 122 -1.42 7.00 -1.43
C LEU A 122 -0.22 6.32 -0.78
N LEU A 123 0.69 5.80 -1.59
CA LEU A 123 1.89 5.11 -1.12
C LEU A 123 3.07 6.06 -0.86
N LYS A 124 2.83 7.38 -0.88
CA LYS A 124 3.86 8.39 -0.61
C LYS A 124 4.58 8.14 0.70
N ASP A 125 3.85 7.83 1.77
CA ASP A 125 4.46 7.58 3.08
C ASP A 125 5.23 6.25 3.12
N CYS A 126 4.80 5.25 2.33
CA CYS A 126 5.48 3.96 2.19
C CYS A 126 6.85 4.09 1.52
N PHE A 127 6.98 4.96 0.52
CA PHE A 127 8.22 5.12 -0.25
C PHE A 127 8.98 6.44 0.03
N GLY A 128 8.44 7.31 0.88
CA GLY A 128 9.02 8.61 1.24
C GLY A 128 9.97 8.59 2.44
N GLY A 129 10.29 7.40 2.98
CA GLY A 129 11.29 7.23 4.05
C GLY A 129 10.78 7.29 5.49
N ASN A 130 9.47 7.46 5.70
CA ASN A 130 8.85 7.45 7.03
C ASN A 130 7.97 6.22 7.28
N SER A 131 8.30 5.08 6.67
CA SER A 131 7.55 3.83 6.82
C SER A 131 8.45 2.61 6.75
N ARG A 132 8.08 1.56 7.48
CA ARG A 132 8.65 0.22 7.29
C ARG A 132 7.82 -0.48 6.24
N THR A 133 8.40 -0.65 5.05
CA THR A 133 7.72 -1.22 3.90
C THR A 133 8.19 -2.64 3.64
N MET A 134 7.26 -3.59 3.59
CA MET A 134 7.48 -4.96 3.16
C MET A 134 6.74 -5.18 1.85
N MET A 135 7.42 -5.76 0.86
CA MET A 135 6.80 -6.17 -0.39
C MET A 135 6.86 -7.70 -0.51
N VAL A 136 5.70 -8.31 -0.74
CA VAL A 136 5.59 -9.72 -1.13
C VAL A 136 5.45 -9.77 -2.64
N VAL A 137 6.19 -10.69 -3.27
CA VAL A 137 6.25 -10.80 -4.72
C VAL A 137 5.80 -12.19 -5.12
N ASN A 138 4.71 -12.25 -5.88
CA ASN A 138 4.12 -13.50 -6.35
C ASN A 138 4.57 -13.77 -7.79
N VAL A 139 5.16 -14.94 -8.02
CA VAL A 139 5.62 -15.38 -9.34
C VAL A 139 5.07 -16.76 -9.66
N SER A 140 4.90 -17.05 -10.95
CA SER A 140 4.46 -18.36 -11.43
C SER A 140 5.67 -19.23 -11.76
N PRO A 141 5.70 -20.51 -11.35
CA PRO A 141 6.77 -21.44 -11.71
C PRO A 141 6.63 -22.00 -13.14
N GLY A 142 5.56 -21.65 -13.88
CA GLY A 142 5.28 -22.22 -15.19
C GLY A 142 6.20 -21.69 -16.30
N ASN A 143 6.56 -22.56 -17.25
CA ASN A 143 7.43 -22.20 -18.39
C ASN A 143 6.86 -21.06 -19.25
N ASN A 144 5.53 -20.95 -19.35
CA ASN A 144 4.87 -19.90 -20.11
C ASN A 144 4.97 -18.51 -19.43
N SER A 145 5.38 -18.47 -18.16
CA SER A 145 5.46 -17.25 -17.34
C SER A 145 6.89 -16.78 -17.08
N VAL A 146 7.90 -17.36 -17.75
CA VAL A 146 9.33 -17.06 -17.49
C VAL A 146 9.64 -15.58 -17.67
N ASN A 147 9.22 -14.98 -18.79
CA ASN A 147 9.47 -13.56 -19.06
C ASN A 147 8.83 -12.65 -18.03
N GLU A 148 7.61 -12.98 -17.60
CA GLU A 148 6.88 -12.23 -16.59
C GLU A 148 7.54 -12.34 -15.22
N THR A 149 7.93 -13.56 -14.85
CA THR A 149 8.67 -13.85 -13.62
C THR A 149 9.98 -13.08 -13.57
N LEU A 150 10.75 -13.03 -14.67
CA LEU A 150 11.97 -12.24 -14.74
C LEU A 150 11.72 -10.75 -14.55
N ARG A 151 10.71 -10.17 -15.21
CA ARG A 151 10.34 -8.75 -15.01
C ARG A 151 9.99 -8.46 -13.55
N THR A 152 9.19 -9.34 -12.94
CA THR A 152 8.78 -9.24 -11.53
C THR A 152 9.97 -9.36 -10.57
N LEU A 153 10.91 -10.26 -10.82
CA LEU A 153 12.13 -10.40 -10.01
C LEU A 153 13.09 -9.20 -10.18
N HIS A 154 13.21 -8.64 -11.39
CA HIS A 154 13.95 -7.41 -11.62
C HIS A 154 13.32 -6.22 -10.89
N PHE A 155 12.00 -6.13 -10.88
CA PHE A 155 11.28 -5.15 -10.07
C PHE A 155 11.59 -5.32 -8.58
N ALA A 156 11.48 -6.54 -8.05
CA ALA A 156 11.80 -6.86 -6.66
C ALA A 156 13.25 -6.51 -6.29
N THR A 157 14.19 -6.75 -7.20
CA THR A 157 15.60 -6.40 -7.03
C THR A 157 15.79 -4.89 -6.89
N ARG A 158 15.09 -4.09 -7.70
CA ARG A 158 15.12 -2.61 -7.59
C ARG A 158 14.53 -2.14 -6.26
N VAL A 159 13.40 -2.71 -5.84
CA VAL A 159 12.78 -2.40 -4.54
C VAL A 159 13.73 -2.70 -3.38
N ARG A 160 14.42 -3.85 -3.40
CA ARG A 160 15.40 -4.23 -2.37
C ARG A 160 16.57 -3.25 -2.25
N GLN A 161 16.91 -2.55 -3.32
CA GLN A 161 18.01 -1.59 -3.35
C GLN A 161 17.61 -0.19 -2.85
N ILE A 162 16.34 0.04 -2.52
CA ILE A 162 15.92 1.29 -1.89
C ILE A 162 16.59 1.39 -0.51
N GLN A 163 17.29 2.50 -0.31
CA GLN A 163 17.88 2.87 0.97
C GLN A 163 17.19 4.13 1.46
N TYR A 164 16.69 4.09 2.70
CA TYR A 164 16.21 5.27 3.38
C TYR A 164 17.33 5.78 4.28
N ASP A 165 17.64 7.07 4.17
CA ASP A 165 18.46 7.75 5.15
C ASP A 165 17.71 7.66 6.49
N SER A 166 18.22 6.76 7.35
CA SER A 166 17.74 6.37 8.69
C SER A 166 16.45 7.01 9.19
N PHE A 167 15.48 6.19 9.62
CA PHE A 167 14.26 6.59 10.33
C PHE A 167 14.50 7.66 11.41
N GLN A 168 14.28 8.93 11.08
CA GLN A 168 14.46 10.05 12.02
C GLN A 168 13.53 9.93 13.23
N HIS A 169 12.33 9.36 13.06
CA HIS A 169 11.36 9.17 14.15
C HIS A 169 11.76 8.05 15.15
N ILE A 170 12.49 7.02 14.71
CA ILE A 170 12.88 5.89 15.57
C ILE A 170 14.12 6.22 16.42
N LYS A 171 15.03 7.05 15.91
CA LYS A 171 16.16 7.57 16.70
C LYS A 171 15.64 8.35 17.91
N ASP A 172 14.66 9.24 17.69
CA ASP A 172 14.01 9.99 18.77
C ASP A 172 13.26 9.10 19.75
N THR A 173 12.58 8.05 19.28
CA THR A 173 11.83 7.14 20.18
C THR A 173 12.76 6.28 21.04
N LYS A 174 13.85 5.75 20.49
CA LYS A 174 14.85 4.98 21.27
C LYS A 174 15.62 5.85 22.27
N GLU A 175 15.98 7.07 21.90
CA GLU A 175 16.61 8.05 22.80
C GLU A 175 15.65 8.45 23.95
N ARG A 176 14.36 8.67 23.64
CA ARG A 176 13.32 9.03 24.63
C ARG A 176 12.93 7.90 25.58
N LEU A 177 12.95 6.65 25.12
CA LEU A 177 12.67 5.48 25.96
C LEU A 177 13.84 5.17 26.92
N LYS A 178 15.08 5.41 26.49
CA LYS A 178 16.27 5.28 27.37
C LYS A 178 16.31 6.34 28.48
N THR A 179 15.79 7.54 28.24
CA THR A 179 15.81 8.63 29.23
C THR A 179 14.72 8.55 30.30
N ARG A 180 13.65 7.75 30.12
CA ARG A 180 12.45 7.85 30.97
C ARG A 180 12.11 6.65 31.86
N GLY A 181 12.80 5.51 31.76
CA GLY A 181 12.65 4.40 32.72
C GLY A 181 11.20 4.01 33.06
N VAL A 182 10.30 3.91 32.07
CA VAL A 182 8.86 3.69 32.30
C VAL A 182 8.49 2.22 32.08
N ASN A 183 7.98 1.56 33.13
CA ASN A 183 7.20 0.32 33.04
C ASN A 183 5.80 0.65 32.47
N MET A 184 5.38 -0.05 31.41
CA MET A 184 4.04 0.10 30.83
C MET A 184 3.00 -0.69 31.64
N GLU A 185 2.05 0.00 32.28
CA GLU A 185 0.72 -0.54 32.57
C GLU A 185 -0.29 0.01 31.55
N SER A 186 -1.19 -0.87 31.11
CA SER A 186 -2.11 -0.69 29.98
C SER A 186 -3.24 0.30 30.27
N SER A 187 -3.43 1.29 29.40
CA SER A 187 -4.70 2.02 29.29
C SER A 187 -5.29 1.85 27.89
N ASN A 188 -6.38 1.08 27.82
CA ASN A 188 -7.17 0.77 26.63
C ASN A 188 -7.81 2.03 26.05
N GLY A 189 -7.43 2.39 24.83
CA GLY A 189 -8.04 3.50 24.11
C GLY A 189 -7.47 3.68 22.71
N VAL A 190 -7.34 2.60 21.95
CA VAL A 190 -6.92 2.67 20.55
C VAL A 190 -8.09 3.20 19.72
N LYS A 191 -7.97 4.42 19.21
CA LYS A 191 -8.90 4.93 18.18
C LYS A 191 -8.31 4.60 16.82
N VAL A 192 -9.03 3.77 16.05
CA VAL A 192 -8.60 3.33 14.72
C VAL A 192 -9.47 4.00 13.65
N ASN A 193 -8.85 4.75 12.74
CA ASN A 193 -9.53 5.35 11.59
C ASN A 193 -9.11 4.62 10.31
N PHE A 194 -10.06 4.26 9.44
CA PHE A 194 -9.76 3.50 8.23
C PHE A 194 -9.96 4.32 6.97
N ASN A 195 -9.09 4.10 5.99
CA ASN A 195 -9.20 4.66 4.65
C ASN A 195 -9.31 3.49 3.65
N LYS A 196 -10.48 3.31 3.04
CA LYS A 196 -10.71 2.39 1.91
C LYS A 196 -10.36 3.05 0.59
N VAL A 197 -9.33 2.58 -0.11
CA VAL A 197 -9.12 2.93 -1.52
C VAL A 197 -9.44 1.69 -2.35
N VAL A 198 -10.55 1.77 -3.07
CA VAL A 198 -10.81 0.87 -4.20
C VAL A 198 -10.46 1.66 -5.44
N ALA A 199 -9.43 1.23 -6.16
CA ALA A 199 -9.17 1.66 -7.52
C ALA A 199 -9.51 0.49 -8.45
#